data_AF-A0A1V6BTL9-F1
#
_entry.id   AF-A0A1V6BTL9-F1
#
_cell.length_a   1.000
_cell.length_b   1.000
_cell.length_c   1.000
_cell.angle_alpha   90.00
_cell.angle_beta   90.00
_cell.angle_gamma   90.00
#
_symmetry.space_group_name_H-M   'P 1'
#
loop_
_entity.id
_entity.type
_entity.pdbx_description
1 polymer ?
#
loop_
_entity_poly.entity_id
_entity_poly.type
_entity_poly.pdbx_seq_one_letter_code
_entity_poly.pdbx_strand_id
1 'polypeptide(L)'
;MIRFTIIIVTAFLVNLALFSNDDLVVSKMADILIEEYQKYEDKTFMEKFVLKLGKNAYIDSVTIWKNNYKNIDNLDIKLHRQLENSAKIVDKRLPADSAEYYRNLLRKLTYLGYMNLQMYFNAVKDKGLTAEEISIETIDDSVSNAQFYNEKVKLYNEENEIKNKIREFYDLKEIKYHISFYAFAFNFFDKIRKGIIEKDMKKMNEKLGRVE
;
A
#
# COMPACT_ATOMS: atom_id res chain seq x y z
N MET A 1 16.31 38.43 26.59
CA MET A 1 16.72 37.41 25.61
C MET A 1 16.56 35.97 26.11
N ILE A 2 16.79 35.67 27.39
CA ILE A 2 16.70 34.29 27.95
C ILE A 2 15.26 33.71 27.99
N ARG A 3 14.21 34.54 28.17
CA ARG A 3 12.81 34.07 28.24
C ARG A 3 12.25 33.53 26.91
N PHE A 4 12.71 34.02 25.76
CA PHE A 4 12.25 33.54 24.44
C PHE A 4 12.93 32.23 24.04
N THR A 5 14.22 32.07 24.37
CA THR A 5 14.99 30.85 24.11
C THR A 5 14.45 29.66 24.91
N ILE A 6 14.01 29.88 26.16
CA ILE A 6 13.38 28.82 26.97
C ILE A 6 12.05 28.38 26.36
N ILE A 7 11.18 29.30 25.95
CA ILE A 7 9.88 28.95 25.33
C ILE A 7 10.08 28.17 24.01
N ILE A 8 11.07 28.54 23.20
CA ILE A 8 11.39 27.81 21.95
C ILE A 8 11.97 26.43 22.25
N VAL A 9 12.86 26.30 23.24
CA VAL A 9 13.44 25.00 23.64
C VAL A 9 12.40 24.11 24.31
N THR A 10 11.49 24.65 25.12
CA THR A 10 10.37 23.89 25.71
C THR A 10 9.34 23.51 24.65
N ALA A 11 8.99 24.37 23.71
CA ALA A 11 8.09 24.02 22.60
C ALA A 11 8.71 23.00 21.64
N PHE A 12 10.03 23.04 21.43
CA PHE A 12 10.76 22.06 20.62
C PHE A 12 10.87 20.70 21.35
N LEU A 13 11.17 20.70 22.65
CA LEU A 13 11.19 19.49 23.49
C LEU A 13 9.80 18.89 23.71
N VAL A 14 8.74 19.71 23.81
CA VAL A 14 7.35 19.23 23.88
C VAL A 14 6.91 18.66 22.52
N ASN A 15 7.35 19.23 21.38
CA ASN A 15 7.11 18.61 20.08
C ASN A 15 7.88 17.29 19.92
N LEU A 16 9.13 17.19 20.38
CA LEU A 16 9.88 15.92 20.43
C LEU A 16 9.25 14.90 21.38
N ALA A 17 8.73 15.34 22.53
CA ALA A 17 8.03 14.48 23.49
C ALA A 17 6.61 14.08 23.04
N LEU A 18 6.04 14.77 22.05
CA LEU A 18 4.76 14.44 21.42
C LEU A 18 4.91 13.49 20.22
N PHE A 19 6.13 13.31 19.68
CA PHE A 19 6.41 12.22 18.75
C PHE A 19 6.51 10.93 19.56
N SER A 20 5.48 10.10 19.46
CA SER A 20 5.58 8.74 19.99
C SER A 20 6.70 7.99 19.26
N ASN A 21 7.32 7.00 19.90
CA ASN A 21 8.27 6.12 19.23
C ASN A 21 7.67 5.54 17.94
N ASP A 22 6.37 5.22 17.95
CA ASP A 22 5.60 4.79 16.78
C ASP A 22 5.63 5.81 15.63
N ASP A 23 5.55 7.13 15.90
CA ASP A 23 5.60 8.16 14.87
C ASP A 23 6.97 8.24 14.19
N LEU A 24 8.05 8.03 14.95
CA LEU A 24 9.42 7.96 14.42
C LEU A 24 9.63 6.68 13.60
N VAL A 25 9.16 5.54 14.11
CA VAL A 25 9.14 4.23 13.44
C VAL A 25 8.42 4.33 12.10
N VAL A 26 7.19 4.86 12.08
CA VAL A 26 6.40 5.03 10.85
C VAL A 26 7.09 5.96 9.86
N SER A 27 7.68 7.07 10.32
CA SER A 27 8.42 7.96 9.43
C SER A 27 9.62 7.26 8.79
N LYS A 28 10.42 6.55 9.58
CA LYS A 28 11.60 5.81 9.09
C LYS A 28 11.20 4.70 8.11
N MET A 29 10.16 3.95 8.43
CA MET A 29 9.61 2.92 7.54
C MET A 29 9.18 3.51 6.21
N ALA A 30 8.45 4.63 6.22
CA ALA A 30 8.02 5.29 4.99
C ALA A 30 9.20 5.70 4.11
N ASP A 31 10.25 6.26 4.70
CA ASP A 31 11.45 6.68 3.98
C ASP A 31 12.18 5.48 3.34
N ILE A 32 12.37 4.39 4.11
CA ILE A 32 12.97 3.13 3.61
C ILE A 32 12.14 2.55 2.47
N LEU A 33 10.83 2.44 2.65
CA LEU A 33 9.93 1.87 1.64
C LEU A 33 9.97 2.67 0.32
N ILE A 34 10.01 4.00 0.40
CA ILE A 34 10.13 4.89 -0.77
C ILE A 34 11.50 4.76 -1.43
N GLU A 35 12.58 4.61 -0.65
CA GLU A 35 13.94 4.41 -1.17
C GLU A 35 14.06 3.04 -1.86
N GLU A 36 13.62 1.98 -1.21
CA GLU A 36 13.68 0.60 -1.71
C GLU A 36 12.85 0.38 -2.98
N TYR A 37 11.70 1.04 -3.09
CA TYR A 37 10.90 1.01 -4.32
C TYR A 37 11.69 1.51 -5.54
N GLN A 38 12.72 2.33 -5.33
CA GLN A 38 13.57 2.89 -6.38
C GLN A 38 14.77 2.01 -6.73
N LYS A 39 15.05 0.96 -5.93
CA LYS A 39 16.12 0.01 -6.20
C LYS A 39 15.62 -1.06 -7.19
N TYR A 40 16.38 -1.23 -8.28
CA TYR A 40 15.98 -2.06 -9.43
C TYR A 40 16.95 -3.22 -9.72
N GLU A 41 17.84 -3.55 -8.80
CA GLU A 41 18.99 -4.42 -9.09
C GLU A 41 18.55 -5.82 -9.58
N ASP A 42 17.56 -6.43 -8.93
CA ASP A 42 17.10 -7.80 -9.25
C ASP A 42 15.82 -7.88 -10.10
N LYS A 43 15.46 -6.82 -10.81
CA LYS A 43 14.18 -6.73 -11.53
C LYS A 43 14.36 -6.85 -13.04
N THR A 44 13.46 -7.54 -13.71
CA THR A 44 13.39 -7.57 -15.18
C THR A 44 13.08 -6.19 -15.74
N PHE A 45 13.43 -5.94 -17.01
CA PHE A 45 13.13 -4.67 -17.68
C PHE A 45 11.64 -4.26 -17.56
N MET A 46 10.72 -5.22 -17.72
CA MET A 46 9.28 -4.97 -17.62
C MET A 46 8.84 -4.62 -16.19
N GLU A 47 9.39 -5.29 -15.18
CA GLU A 47 9.15 -4.93 -13.77
C GLU A 47 9.67 -3.51 -13.47
N LYS A 48 10.86 -3.14 -13.97
CA LYS A 48 11.42 -1.78 -13.81
C LYS A 48 10.52 -0.72 -14.46
N PHE A 49 10.07 -0.97 -15.68
CA PHE A 49 9.18 -0.05 -16.41
C PHE A 49 7.86 0.17 -15.65
N VAL A 50 7.25 -0.91 -15.17
CA VAL A 50 6.02 -0.89 -14.37
C VAL A 50 6.19 -0.15 -13.06
N LEU A 51 7.27 -0.43 -12.33
CA LEU A 51 7.54 0.25 -11.08
C LEU A 51 7.74 1.75 -11.31
N LYS A 52 8.42 2.13 -12.39
CA LYS A 52 8.59 3.53 -12.77
C LYS A 52 7.24 4.21 -13.05
N LEU A 53 6.31 3.56 -13.74
CA LEU A 53 4.96 4.09 -13.98
C LEU A 53 4.14 4.22 -12.68
N GLY A 54 4.30 3.27 -11.76
CA GLY A 54 3.60 3.25 -10.48
C GLY A 54 4.22 4.14 -9.39
N LYS A 55 5.42 4.70 -9.61
CA LYS A 55 6.23 5.35 -8.56
C LYS A 55 5.48 6.45 -7.81
N ASN A 56 4.88 7.40 -8.53
CA ASN A 56 4.21 8.52 -7.87
C ASN A 56 3.00 8.04 -7.06
N ALA A 57 2.20 7.13 -7.61
CA ALA A 57 1.06 6.55 -6.90
C ALA A 57 1.49 5.76 -5.66
N TYR A 58 2.64 5.07 -5.72
CA TYR A 58 3.21 4.39 -4.57
C TYR A 58 3.65 5.36 -3.47
N ILE A 59 4.43 6.39 -3.83
CA ILE A 59 4.89 7.44 -2.89
C ILE A 59 3.69 8.13 -2.23
N ASP A 60 2.68 8.50 -3.02
CA ASP A 60 1.44 9.09 -2.51
C ASP A 60 0.75 8.14 -1.52
N SER A 61 0.70 6.84 -1.84
CA SER A 61 0.08 5.84 -0.97
C SER A 61 0.83 5.70 0.36
N VAL A 62 2.17 5.65 0.33
CA VAL A 62 3.01 5.60 1.54
C VAL A 62 2.85 6.87 2.37
N THR A 63 2.78 8.03 1.72
CA THR A 63 2.60 9.33 2.39
C THR A 63 1.23 9.43 3.06
N ILE A 64 0.17 9.01 2.37
CA ILE A 64 -1.18 8.99 2.93
C ILE A 64 -1.24 8.04 4.12
N TRP A 65 -0.69 6.83 4.00
CA TRP A 65 -0.62 5.89 5.11
C TRP A 65 0.14 6.48 6.30
N LYS A 66 1.36 7.00 6.09
CA LYS A 66 2.18 7.64 7.14
C LYS A 66 1.40 8.70 7.91
N ASN A 67 0.64 9.52 7.21
CA ASN A 67 -0.12 10.61 7.84
C ASN A 67 -1.39 10.14 8.56
N ASN A 68 -1.85 8.92 8.31
CA ASN A 68 -3.16 8.43 8.78
C ASN A 68 -3.11 7.09 9.50
N TYR A 69 -1.93 6.49 9.75
CA TYR A 69 -1.79 5.13 10.29
C TYR A 69 -2.56 4.89 11.61
N LYS A 70 -2.70 5.92 12.47
CA LYS A 70 -3.47 5.85 13.72
C LYS A 70 -4.99 5.72 13.52
N ASN A 71 -5.50 6.18 12.38
CA ASN A 71 -6.93 6.27 12.06
C ASN A 71 -7.24 5.69 10.67
N ILE A 72 -6.43 4.74 10.19
CA ILE A 72 -6.46 4.30 8.79
C ILE A 72 -7.80 3.67 8.41
N ASP A 73 -8.47 3.02 9.36
CA ASP A 73 -9.80 2.41 9.20
C ASP A 73 -10.91 3.43 8.93
N ASN A 74 -10.72 4.70 9.34
CA ASN A 74 -11.69 5.78 9.21
C ASN A 74 -11.33 6.78 8.10
N LEU A 75 -10.33 6.45 7.27
CA LEU A 75 -9.86 7.36 6.23
C LEU A 75 -10.90 7.52 5.12
N ASP A 76 -11.22 8.76 4.76
CA ASP A 76 -11.95 9.06 3.53
C ASP A 76 -11.03 8.86 2.31
N ILE A 77 -11.17 7.71 1.66
CA ILE A 77 -10.29 7.30 0.56
C ILE A 77 -10.63 8.08 -0.72
N LYS A 78 -9.68 8.94 -1.09
CA LYS A 78 -9.66 9.63 -2.38
C LYS A 78 -8.91 8.79 -3.41
N LEU A 79 -9.57 8.51 -4.53
CA LEU A 79 -8.96 7.74 -5.61
C LEU A 79 -7.89 8.58 -6.33
N HIS A 80 -6.79 7.93 -6.70
CA HIS A 80 -5.77 8.55 -7.56
C HIS A 80 -6.38 8.91 -8.93
N ARG A 81 -5.86 9.96 -9.59
CA ARG A 81 -6.41 10.53 -10.84
C ARG A 81 -6.76 9.50 -11.92
N GLN A 82 -5.91 8.47 -12.07
CA GLN A 82 -6.14 7.43 -13.08
C GLN A 82 -7.33 6.52 -12.75
N LEU A 83 -7.56 6.23 -11.47
CA LEU A 83 -8.73 5.47 -11.01
C LEU A 83 -10.00 6.32 -11.06
N GLU A 84 -9.90 7.63 -10.77
CA GLU A 84 -11.01 8.56 -10.99
C GLU A 84 -11.41 8.63 -12.47
N ASN A 85 -10.45 8.59 -13.39
CA ASN A 85 -10.76 8.59 -14.81
C ASN A 85 -11.53 7.32 -15.23
N SER A 86 -11.16 6.14 -14.71
CA SER A 86 -11.92 4.91 -14.99
C SER A 86 -13.31 4.95 -14.33
N ALA A 87 -13.42 5.47 -13.11
CA ALA A 87 -14.71 5.65 -12.43
C ALA A 87 -15.64 6.58 -13.21
N LYS A 88 -15.16 7.71 -13.73
CA LYS A 88 -15.96 8.64 -14.55
C LYS A 88 -16.48 8.01 -15.84
N ILE A 89 -15.75 7.07 -16.44
CA ILE A 89 -16.22 6.33 -17.61
C ILE A 89 -17.44 5.48 -17.25
N VAL A 90 -17.36 4.81 -16.09
CA VAL A 90 -18.44 3.99 -15.51
C VAL A 90 -19.64 4.85 -15.13
N ASP A 91 -19.44 5.94 -14.38
CA ASP A 91 -20.51 6.86 -13.94
C ASP A 91 -21.35 7.38 -15.12
N LYS A 92 -20.70 7.64 -16.26
CA LYS A 92 -21.38 8.18 -17.45
C LYS A 92 -22.27 7.15 -18.17
N ARG A 93 -22.09 5.86 -17.92
CA ARG A 93 -22.60 4.79 -18.79
C ARG A 93 -23.39 3.70 -18.09
N LEU A 94 -23.17 3.53 -16.79
CA LEU A 94 -23.90 2.55 -15.99
C LEU A 94 -24.90 3.25 -15.06
N PRO A 95 -25.93 2.52 -14.57
CA PRO A 95 -26.80 3.01 -13.52
C PRO A 95 -26.03 3.44 -12.27
N ALA A 96 -26.60 4.40 -11.52
CA ALA A 96 -25.95 5.00 -10.34
C ALA A 96 -25.46 3.95 -9.34
N ASP A 97 -26.29 2.95 -9.00
CA ASP A 97 -25.93 1.90 -8.04
C ASP A 97 -24.71 1.06 -8.52
N SER A 98 -24.66 0.74 -9.81
CA SER A 98 -23.53 0.00 -10.40
C SER A 98 -22.25 0.85 -10.41
N ALA A 99 -22.38 2.15 -10.70
CA ALA A 99 -21.26 3.08 -10.69
C ALA A 99 -20.71 3.32 -9.28
N GLU A 100 -21.60 3.46 -8.30
CA GLU A 100 -21.23 3.56 -6.89
C GLU A 100 -20.55 2.27 -6.41
N TYR A 101 -21.08 1.11 -6.76
CA TYR A 101 -20.46 -0.18 -6.44
C TYR A 101 -19.04 -0.27 -7.01
N TYR A 102 -18.83 0.13 -8.27
CA TYR A 102 -17.50 0.19 -8.87
C TYR A 102 -16.54 1.12 -8.13
N ARG A 103 -16.99 2.34 -7.78
CA ARG A 103 -16.19 3.29 -6.99
C ARG A 103 -15.81 2.71 -5.62
N ASN A 104 -16.74 2.01 -4.97
CA ASN A 104 -16.49 1.36 -3.70
C ASN A 104 -15.48 0.22 -3.83
N LEU A 105 -15.50 -0.56 -4.92
CA LEU A 105 -14.47 -1.56 -5.19
C LEU A 105 -13.08 -0.93 -5.35
N LEU A 106 -12.96 0.17 -6.09
CA LEU A 106 -11.69 0.89 -6.24
C LEU A 106 -11.18 1.43 -4.90
N ARG A 107 -12.06 2.00 -4.07
CA ARG A 107 -11.71 2.49 -2.73
C ARG A 107 -11.24 1.36 -1.83
N LYS A 108 -11.95 0.22 -1.82
CA LYS A 108 -11.53 -0.97 -1.06
C LYS A 108 -10.17 -1.50 -1.54
N LEU A 109 -9.90 -1.48 -2.84
CA LEU A 109 -8.59 -1.89 -3.36
C LEU A 109 -7.48 -0.94 -2.89
N THR A 110 -7.72 0.37 -2.86
CA THR A 110 -6.79 1.35 -2.29
C THR A 110 -6.59 1.13 -0.79
N TYR A 111 -7.67 0.87 -0.05
CA TYR A 111 -7.65 0.56 1.37
C TYR A 111 -6.75 -0.64 1.69
N LEU A 112 -6.89 -1.74 0.95
CA LEU A 112 -6.03 -2.92 1.12
C LEU A 112 -4.54 -2.61 0.90
N GLY A 113 -4.23 -1.64 0.01
CA GLY A 113 -2.88 -1.11 -0.13
C GLY A 113 -2.35 -0.50 1.17
N TYR A 114 -3.18 0.27 1.88
CA TYR A 114 -2.82 0.83 3.19
C TYR A 114 -2.76 -0.24 4.28
N MET A 115 -3.66 -1.21 4.27
CA MET A 115 -3.64 -2.30 5.24
C MET A 115 -2.39 -3.18 5.10
N ASN A 116 -1.88 -3.34 3.88
CA ASN A 116 -0.60 -4.00 3.67
C ASN A 116 0.56 -3.22 4.33
N LEU A 117 0.58 -1.88 4.24
CA LEU A 117 1.55 -1.03 4.94
C LEU A 117 1.37 -1.10 6.47
N GLN A 118 0.12 -1.09 6.92
CA GLN A 118 -0.23 -1.20 8.34
C GLN A 118 0.24 -2.52 8.94
N MET A 119 0.12 -3.63 8.21
CA MET A 119 0.61 -4.95 8.61
C MET A 119 2.13 -4.92 8.85
N TYR A 120 2.92 -4.30 7.95
CA TYR A 120 4.37 -4.15 8.16
C TYR A 120 4.69 -3.37 9.43
N PHE A 121 3.97 -2.28 9.69
CA PHE A 121 4.16 -1.49 10.91
C PHE A 121 3.80 -2.28 12.17
N ASN A 122 2.65 -2.97 12.16
CA ASN A 122 2.25 -3.80 13.28
C ASN A 122 3.29 -4.88 13.57
N ALA A 123 3.89 -5.47 12.53
CA ALA A 123 4.95 -6.47 12.68
C ALA A 123 6.24 -5.91 13.29
N VAL A 124 6.67 -4.72 12.84
CA VAL A 124 7.84 -4.02 13.42
C VAL A 124 7.57 -3.63 14.87
N LYS A 125 6.36 -3.16 15.16
CA LYS A 125 5.92 -2.78 16.52
C LYS A 125 5.85 -3.97 17.46
N ASP A 126 5.34 -5.12 17.01
CA ASP A 126 5.28 -6.35 17.81
C ASP A 126 6.68 -6.85 18.20
N LYS A 127 7.71 -6.57 17.39
CA LYS A 127 9.12 -6.82 17.74
C LYS A 127 9.73 -5.80 18.71
N GLY A 128 9.06 -4.68 18.96
CA GLY A 128 9.56 -3.61 19.83
C GLY A 128 10.75 -2.84 19.27
N LEU A 129 10.93 -2.80 17.94
CA LEU A 129 12.04 -2.11 17.30
C LEU A 129 11.89 -0.58 17.41
N THR A 130 13.00 0.10 17.69
CA THR A 130 13.11 1.56 17.65
C THR A 130 13.41 2.04 16.23
N ALA A 131 13.19 3.33 15.95
CA ALA A 131 13.44 3.90 14.61
C ALA A 131 14.90 3.74 14.12
N GLU A 132 15.87 3.66 15.03
CA GLU A 132 17.29 3.49 14.67
C GLU A 132 17.61 2.07 14.20
N GLU A 133 16.83 1.09 14.64
CA GLU A 133 17.01 -0.34 14.34
C GLU A 133 16.32 -0.76 13.04
N ILE A 134 15.49 0.12 12.44
CA ILE A 134 14.73 -0.22 11.24
C ILE A 134 15.59 -0.12 9.99
N SER A 135 15.75 -1.27 9.31
CA SER A 135 16.20 -1.43 7.92
C SER A 135 15.17 -2.22 7.10
N ILE A 136 15.37 -2.33 5.78
CA ILE A 136 14.50 -3.18 4.94
C ILE A 136 14.54 -4.65 5.38
N GLU A 137 15.70 -5.17 5.75
CA GLU A 137 15.87 -6.53 6.26
C GLU A 137 15.08 -6.73 7.55
N THR A 138 15.13 -5.77 8.47
CA THR A 138 14.35 -5.88 9.73
C THR A 138 12.85 -5.85 9.49
N ILE A 139 12.36 -5.09 8.51
CA ILE A 139 10.94 -5.06 8.12
C ILE A 139 10.55 -6.44 7.55
N ASP A 140 11.34 -6.98 6.63
CA ASP A 140 11.11 -8.29 6.02
C ASP A 140 11.12 -9.40 7.08
N ASP A 141 12.07 -9.37 8.01
CA ASP A 141 12.15 -10.33 9.10
C ASP A 141 11.01 -10.17 10.11
N SER A 142 10.44 -8.97 10.25
CA SER A 142 9.31 -8.73 11.16
C SER A 142 8.05 -9.42 10.68
N VAL A 143 7.77 -9.37 9.37
CA VAL A 143 6.60 -10.04 8.79
C VAL A 143 6.79 -11.54 8.57
N SER A 144 8.03 -12.04 8.64
CA SER A 144 8.38 -13.45 8.39
C SER A 144 8.03 -14.39 9.57
N ASN A 145 6.79 -14.35 10.06
CA ASN A 145 6.27 -15.27 11.07
C ASN A 145 4.86 -15.78 10.70
N ALA A 146 4.37 -16.79 11.43
CA ALA A 146 3.12 -17.47 11.10
C ALA A 146 1.88 -16.56 11.19
N GLN A 147 1.86 -15.60 12.12
CA GLN A 147 0.75 -14.66 12.31
C GLN A 147 0.62 -13.73 11.10
N PHE A 148 1.70 -13.02 10.74
CA PHE A 148 1.68 -12.07 9.62
C PHE A 148 1.64 -12.75 8.26
N TYR A 149 2.14 -13.99 8.13
CA TYR A 149 1.90 -14.79 6.94
C TYR A 149 0.41 -15.00 6.67
N ASN A 150 -0.35 -15.41 7.70
CA ASN A 150 -1.80 -15.65 7.56
C ASN A 150 -2.56 -14.34 7.26
N GLU A 151 -2.16 -13.22 7.87
CA GLU A 151 -2.73 -11.91 7.59
C GLU A 151 -2.48 -11.49 6.13
N LYS A 152 -1.26 -11.69 5.63
CA LYS A 152 -0.89 -11.43 4.25
C LYS A 152 -1.66 -12.28 3.24
N VAL A 153 -1.87 -13.57 3.53
CA VAL A 153 -2.74 -14.45 2.73
C VAL A 153 -4.15 -13.88 2.66
N LYS A 154 -4.72 -13.47 3.80
CA LYS A 154 -6.06 -12.90 3.87
C LYS A 154 -6.17 -11.63 3.01
N LEU A 155 -5.24 -10.70 3.17
CA LEU A 155 -5.19 -9.45 2.39
C LEU A 155 -5.11 -9.74 0.89
N TYR A 156 -4.28 -10.70 0.48
CA TYR A 156 -4.12 -11.08 -0.93
C TYR A 156 -5.38 -11.73 -1.51
N ASN A 157 -6.04 -12.60 -0.77
CA ASN A 157 -7.28 -13.22 -1.20
C ASN A 157 -8.38 -12.17 -1.39
N GLU A 158 -8.53 -11.25 -0.44
CA GLU A 158 -9.49 -10.14 -0.54
C GLU A 158 -9.17 -9.21 -1.72
N GLU A 159 -7.88 -8.91 -1.93
CA GLU A 159 -7.41 -8.14 -3.08
C GLU A 159 -7.81 -8.82 -4.41
N ASN A 160 -7.60 -10.13 -4.53
CA ASN A 160 -7.92 -10.89 -5.73
C ASN A 160 -9.43 -10.96 -5.99
N GLU A 161 -10.26 -11.11 -4.94
CA GLU A 161 -11.72 -11.05 -5.06
C GLU A 161 -12.22 -9.71 -5.57
N ILE A 162 -11.71 -8.60 -5.01
CA ILE A 162 -12.07 -7.24 -5.46
C ILE A 162 -11.64 -7.03 -6.91
N LYS A 163 -10.43 -7.48 -7.27
CA LYS A 163 -9.93 -7.36 -8.64
C LYS A 163 -10.76 -8.14 -9.64
N ASN A 164 -11.26 -9.32 -9.29
CA ASN A 164 -12.17 -10.09 -10.15
C ASN A 164 -13.48 -9.34 -10.37
N LYS A 165 -14.08 -8.79 -9.31
CA LYS A 165 -15.28 -7.95 -9.42
C LYS A 165 -15.05 -6.72 -10.30
N ILE A 166 -13.89 -6.06 -10.21
CA ILE A 166 -13.52 -4.96 -11.10
C ILE A 166 -13.43 -5.40 -12.57
N ARG A 167 -12.92 -6.61 -12.84
CA ARG A 167 -12.84 -7.14 -14.22
C ARG A 167 -14.20 -7.37 -14.84
N GLU A 168 -15.19 -7.80 -14.05
CA GLU A 168 -16.55 -7.97 -14.53
C GLU A 168 -17.08 -6.67 -15.17
N PHE A 169 -16.76 -5.51 -14.58
CA PHE A 169 -17.08 -4.20 -15.19
C PHE A 169 -16.37 -3.97 -16.52
N TYR A 170 -15.11 -4.37 -16.65
CA TYR A 170 -14.35 -4.20 -17.89
C TYR A 170 -14.90 -5.03 -19.06
N ASP A 171 -15.67 -6.07 -18.77
CA ASP A 171 -16.30 -6.92 -19.77
C ASP A 171 -17.74 -6.52 -20.12
N LEU A 172 -18.35 -5.58 -19.38
CA LEU A 172 -19.67 -5.06 -19.68
C LEU A 172 -19.70 -4.37 -21.05
N LYS A 173 -20.63 -4.79 -21.91
CA LYS A 173 -20.74 -4.33 -23.31
C LYS A 173 -20.86 -2.80 -23.41
N GLU A 174 -21.54 -2.20 -22.44
CA GLU A 174 -21.85 -0.78 -22.34
C GLU A 174 -20.60 0.10 -22.20
N ILE A 175 -19.53 -0.43 -21.59
CA ILE A 175 -18.33 0.35 -21.27
C ILE A 175 -17.04 -0.23 -21.85
N LYS A 176 -17.04 -1.50 -22.28
CA LYS A 176 -15.85 -2.27 -22.70
C LYS A 176 -14.91 -1.50 -23.61
N TYR A 177 -15.45 -0.87 -24.66
CA TYR A 177 -14.63 -0.12 -25.61
C TYR A 177 -13.96 1.11 -24.99
N HIS A 178 -14.65 1.83 -24.11
CA HIS A 178 -14.16 3.04 -23.48
C HIS A 178 -13.17 2.77 -22.34
N ILE A 179 -13.31 1.62 -21.67
CA ILE A 179 -12.48 1.27 -20.52
C ILE A 179 -11.32 0.32 -20.87
N SER A 180 -11.26 -0.14 -22.13
CA SER A 180 -10.29 -1.11 -22.65
C SER A 180 -8.83 -0.85 -22.28
N PHE A 181 -8.35 0.39 -22.40
CA PHE A 181 -6.98 0.74 -22.03
C PHE A 181 -6.74 0.59 -20.52
N TYR A 182 -7.69 1.00 -19.69
CA TYR A 182 -7.63 0.82 -18.24
C TYR A 182 -7.69 -0.66 -17.86
N ALA A 183 -8.53 -1.44 -18.52
CA ALA A 183 -8.62 -2.89 -18.34
C ALA A 183 -7.30 -3.59 -18.70
N PHE A 184 -6.69 -3.20 -19.82
CA PHE A 184 -5.37 -3.68 -20.22
C PHE A 184 -4.31 -3.36 -19.16
N ALA A 185 -4.19 -2.09 -18.76
CA ALA A 185 -3.22 -1.67 -17.76
C ALA A 185 -3.43 -2.40 -16.43
N PHE A 186 -4.68 -2.49 -15.96
CA PHE A 186 -5.05 -3.20 -14.74
C PHE A 186 -4.64 -4.67 -14.75
N ASN A 187 -4.96 -5.40 -15.83
CA ASN A 187 -4.59 -6.81 -15.95
C ASN A 187 -3.09 -7.02 -16.08
N PHE A 188 -2.41 -6.12 -16.82
CA PHE A 188 -0.96 -6.16 -16.96
C PHE A 188 -0.25 -5.93 -15.62
N PHE A 189 -0.66 -4.91 -14.84
CA PHE A 189 -0.11 -4.66 -13.52
C PHE A 189 -0.46 -5.77 -12.52
N ASP A 190 -1.67 -6.34 -12.58
CA ASP A 190 -2.04 -7.48 -11.73
C ASP A 190 -1.15 -8.69 -11.98
N LYS A 191 -0.88 -9.03 -13.25
CA LYS A 191 -0.01 -10.14 -13.60
C LYS A 191 1.39 -10.00 -12.99
N ILE A 192 1.96 -8.80 -13.06
CA ILE A 192 3.28 -8.51 -12.47
C ILE A 192 3.22 -8.60 -10.95
N ARG A 193 2.18 -8.01 -10.33
CA ARG A 193 2.01 -8.04 -8.88
C ARG A 193 1.84 -9.46 -8.34
N LYS A 194 1.09 -10.33 -9.02
CA LYS A 194 0.96 -11.75 -8.65
C LYS A 194 2.31 -12.45 -8.62
N GLY A 195 3.14 -12.28 -9.65
CA GLY A 195 4.48 -12.87 -9.68
C GLY A 195 5.41 -12.34 -8.57
N ILE A 196 5.27 -11.08 -8.16
CA ILE A 196 6.02 -10.53 -7.01
C ILE A 196 5.53 -11.15 -5.70
N ILE A 197 4.21 -11.23 -5.49
CA ILE A 197 3.60 -11.79 -4.27
C ILE A 197 3.93 -13.28 -4.14
N GLU A 198 3.84 -14.05 -5.22
CA GLU A 198 4.17 -15.49 -5.20
C GLU A 198 5.62 -15.74 -4.77
N LYS A 199 6.58 -14.95 -5.29
CA LYS A 199 7.99 -15.04 -4.88
C LYS A 199 8.17 -14.71 -3.39
N ASP A 200 7.49 -13.67 -2.92
CA ASP A 200 7.54 -13.20 -1.55
C ASP A 200 6.92 -14.22 -0.57
N MET A 201 5.73 -14.74 -0.89
CA MET A 201 5.07 -15.81 -0.13
C MET A 201 5.91 -17.09 -0.05
N LYS A 202 6.58 -17.46 -1.16
CA LYS A 202 7.51 -18.61 -1.18
C LYS A 202 8.68 -18.41 -0.21
N LYS A 203 9.32 -17.23 -0.23
CA LYS A 203 10.41 -16.89 0.71
C LYS A 203 9.96 -16.96 2.17
N MET A 204 8.76 -16.48 2.46
CA MET A 204 8.20 -16.56 3.82
C MET A 204 7.97 -18.01 4.26
N ASN A 205 7.44 -18.87 3.37
CA ASN A 205 7.25 -20.28 3.66
C ASN A 205 8.57 -21.02 3.91
N GLU A 206 9.60 -20.73 3.11
CA GLU A 206 10.95 -21.24 3.32
C GLU A 206 11.49 -20.85 4.71
N LYS A 207 11.34 -19.58 5.11
CA LYS A 207 11.73 -19.10 6.46
C LYS A 207 10.94 -19.77 7.59
N LEU A 208 9.68 -20.12 7.34
CA LEU A 208 8.80 -20.80 8.32
C LEU A 208 9.05 -22.30 8.44
N GLY A 209 9.96 -22.87 7.62
CA GLY A 209 10.14 -24.33 7.56
C GLY A 209 8.92 -25.07 7.01
N ARG A 210 8.01 -24.35 6.34
CA ARG A 210 6.82 -24.90 5.68
C ARG A 210 7.17 -25.17 4.22
N VAL A 211 7.98 -26.19 3.97
CA VAL A 211 8.24 -26.66 2.60
C VAL A 211 7.23 -27.77 2.32
N GLU A 212 6.26 -27.49 1.44
CA GLU A 212 5.55 -28.52 0.67
C GLU A 212 6.26 -28.75 -0.66
#